data_AF-A0A6J4UZY2-F1
#
_entry.id   AF-A0A6J4UZY2-F1
#
_cell.length_a   1.000
_cell.length_b   1.000
_cell.length_c   1.000
_cell.angle_alpha   90.00
_cell.angle_beta   90.00
_cell.angle_gamma   90.00
#
_symmetry.space_group_name_H-M   'P 1'
#
loop_
_entity.id
_entity.type
_entity.pdbx_description
1 polymer ?
#
loop_
_entity_poly.entity_id
_entity_poly.type
_entity_poly.pdbx_seq_one_letter_code
_entity_poly.pdbx_strand_id
1 'polypeptide(L)'
;MTSQDTASAGPNPPCEIGRSHPRDRHRMRPVVGHTGVWECARHGLFARVVPTVEADAVERGDPFPSHDDSPAEVVRQGDERQGGVLMYYRPTA
;
A
#
# COMPACT_ATOMS: atom_id res chain seq x y z
N MET A 1 -2.58 25.29 17.30
CA MET A 1 -3.41 24.23 16.71
C MET A 1 -2.69 23.77 15.45
N THR A 2 -1.82 22.78 15.56
CA THR A 2 -0.96 22.35 14.45
C THR A 2 -1.76 21.40 13.57
N SER A 3 -2.18 21.88 12.40
CA SER A 3 -2.88 21.11 11.39
C SER A 3 -2.00 19.94 10.94
N GLN A 4 -2.47 18.71 11.19
CA GLN A 4 -1.96 17.50 10.57
C GLN A 4 -2.38 17.51 9.10
N ASP A 5 -1.59 18.16 8.25
CA ASP A 5 -1.74 18.08 6.80
C ASP A 5 -0.86 16.95 6.28
N THR A 6 -1.24 15.72 6.62
CA THR A 6 -0.62 14.51 6.05
C THR A 6 -1.31 14.18 4.73
N ALA A 7 -1.33 15.14 3.81
CA ALA A 7 -1.79 14.94 2.45
C ALA A 7 -0.77 14.06 1.71
N SER A 8 -1.05 12.77 1.67
CA SER A 8 -0.33 11.79 0.87
C SER A 8 -0.36 12.22 -0.60
N ALA A 9 0.71 11.95 -1.36
CA ALA A 9 0.98 12.46 -2.70
C ALA A 9 0.01 12.02 -3.83
N GLY A 10 -1.30 12.29 -3.68
CA GLY A 10 -2.36 11.95 -4.62
C GLY A 10 -3.55 11.25 -3.97
N PRO A 11 -4.60 10.92 -4.76
CA PRO A 11 -5.79 10.24 -4.24
C PRO A 11 -5.43 8.87 -3.65
N ASN A 12 -6.23 8.42 -2.67
CA ASN A 12 -6.09 7.08 -2.11
C ASN A 12 -6.07 6.04 -3.23
N PRO A 13 -5.10 5.10 -3.19
CA PRO A 13 -4.98 4.09 -4.22
C PRO A 13 -6.22 3.19 -4.25
N PRO A 14 -6.61 2.70 -5.44
CA PRO A 14 -7.42 1.48 -5.51
C PRO A 14 -6.63 0.32 -4.90
N CYS A 15 -7.31 -0.67 -4.30
CA CYS A 15 -6.63 -1.91 -3.95
C CYS A 15 -6.24 -2.69 -5.21
N GLU A 16 -5.27 -3.61 -5.09
CA GLU A 16 -4.76 -4.38 -6.22
C GLU A 16 -5.87 -5.10 -7.01
N ILE A 17 -6.81 -5.75 -6.31
CA ILE A 17 -7.98 -6.40 -6.90
C ILE A 17 -8.91 -5.38 -7.59
N GLY A 18 -9.14 -4.24 -6.95
CA GLY A 18 -10.02 -3.19 -7.46
C GLY A 18 -9.47 -2.39 -8.64
N ARG A 19 -8.18 -2.54 -8.96
CA ARG A 19 -7.59 -2.03 -10.21
C ARG A 19 -8.04 -2.85 -11.42
N SER A 20 -8.22 -4.15 -11.22
CA SER A 20 -8.46 -5.10 -12.31
C SER A 20 -9.93 -5.46 -12.50
N HIS A 21 -10.79 -5.16 -11.52
CA HIS A 21 -12.18 -5.64 -11.52
C HIS A 21 -13.21 -4.52 -11.69
N PRO A 22 -14.10 -4.58 -12.71
CA PRO A 22 -15.01 -3.48 -13.04
C PRO A 22 -16.11 -3.23 -11.99
N ARG A 23 -16.47 -4.25 -11.21
CA ARG A 23 -17.50 -4.17 -10.16
C ARG A 23 -16.95 -3.94 -8.75
N ASP A 24 -15.63 -4.00 -8.59
CA ASP A 24 -15.00 -4.14 -7.28
C ASP A 24 -13.91 -3.08 -7.06
N ARG A 25 -14.20 -1.83 -7.49
CA ARG A 25 -13.26 -0.69 -7.43
C ARG A 25 -13.11 -0.15 -6.01
N HIS A 26 -12.58 -0.95 -5.09
CA HIS A 26 -12.33 -0.49 -3.73
C HIS A 26 -11.18 0.48 -3.70
N ARG A 27 -11.46 1.69 -3.21
CA ARG A 27 -10.40 2.58 -2.76
C ARG A 27 -9.96 2.17 -1.37
N MET A 28 -8.65 2.16 -1.18
CA MET A 28 -8.05 1.94 0.12
C MET A 28 -8.31 3.15 1.02
N ARG A 29 -8.30 2.92 2.34
CA ARG A 29 -8.44 3.96 3.35
C ARG A 29 -7.09 4.18 4.02
N PRO A 30 -6.73 5.40 4.43
CA PRO A 30 -5.51 5.63 5.20
C PRO A 30 -5.55 4.84 6.49
N VAL A 31 -4.44 4.22 6.87
CA VAL A 31 -4.30 3.54 8.17
C VAL A 31 -4.05 4.60 9.24
N VAL A 32 -4.86 4.58 10.31
CA VAL A 32 -4.72 5.53 11.42
C VAL A 32 -3.38 5.34 12.10
N GLY A 33 -2.62 6.42 12.29
CA GLY A 33 -1.30 6.38 12.92
C GLY A 33 -0.14 6.06 11.96
N HIS A 34 -0.42 5.66 10.71
CA HIS A 34 0.61 5.29 9.75
C HIS A 34 0.52 6.15 8.48
N THR A 35 1.37 7.18 8.43
CA THR A 35 1.44 8.11 7.29
C THR A 35 1.87 7.39 6.01
N GLY A 36 1.15 7.62 4.91
CA GLY A 36 1.50 7.04 3.60
C GLY A 36 1.21 5.55 3.50
N VAL A 37 0.40 5.01 4.41
CA VAL A 37 -0.07 3.62 4.40
C VAL A 37 -1.57 3.60 4.21
N TRP A 38 -2.05 2.70 3.36
CA TRP A 38 -3.46 2.49 3.11
C TRP A 38 -3.85 1.02 3.28
N GLU A 39 -5.10 0.79 3.68
CA GLU A 39 -5.69 -0.53 3.86
C GLU A 39 -6.93 -0.73 2.97
N CYS A 40 -7.10 -1.97 2.53
CA CYS A 40 -8.35 -2.46 1.96
C CYS A 40 -8.90 -3.54 2.89
N ALA A 41 -9.73 -3.13 3.86
CA ALA A 41 -10.32 -4.04 4.83
C ALA A 41 -11.05 -5.25 4.20
N ARG A 42 -11.67 -5.06 3.02
CA ARG A 42 -12.38 -6.15 2.33
C ARG A 42 -11.46 -7.27 1.84
N HIS A 43 -10.21 -6.95 1.49
CA HIS A 43 -9.27 -7.90 0.91
C HIS A 43 -8.07 -8.20 1.80
N GLY A 44 -8.00 -7.60 3.00
CA GLY A 44 -6.85 -7.75 3.89
C GLY A 44 -5.54 -7.27 3.26
N LEU A 45 -5.61 -6.29 2.36
CA LEU A 45 -4.45 -5.76 1.65
C LEU A 45 -4.03 -4.42 2.23
N PHE A 46 -2.73 -4.20 2.27
CA PHE A 46 -2.15 -2.90 2.58
C PHE A 46 -1.32 -2.40 1.41
N ALA A 47 -1.09 -1.09 1.38
CA ALA A 47 -0.23 -0.47 0.40
C ALA A 47 0.58 0.66 1.03
N ARG A 48 1.83 0.83 0.61
CA ARG A 48 2.68 1.97 0.96
C ARG A 48 3.55 2.37 -0.22
N VAL A 49 3.99 3.63 -0.28
CA VAL A 49 5.01 4.03 -1.27
C VAL A 49 6.39 3.63 -0.74
N VAL A 50 7.15 2.91 -1.54
CA VAL A 50 8.56 2.57 -1.27
C VAL A 50 9.47 3.15 -2.34
N PRO A 51 10.75 3.42 -2.06
CA PRO A 51 11.71 3.81 -3.10
C PRO A 51 11.74 2.80 -4.24
N THR A 52 11.91 3.27 -5.48
CA THR A 52 11.96 2.39 -6.67
C THR A 52 13.01 1.29 -6.52
N VAL A 53 14.17 1.60 -5.94
CA VAL A 53 15.23 0.61 -5.68
C VAL A 53 14.82 -0.51 -4.71
N GLU A 54 13.93 -0.23 -3.76
CA GLU A 54 13.36 -1.25 -2.86
C GLU A 54 12.31 -2.07 -3.60
N ALA A 55 11.48 -1.42 -4.41
CA ALA A 55 10.49 -2.12 -5.23
C ALA A 55 11.15 -3.08 -6.22
N ASP A 56 12.18 -2.64 -6.95
CA ASP A 56 12.91 -3.46 -7.93
C ASP A 56 13.64 -4.66 -7.30
N ALA A 57 13.88 -4.62 -5.98
CA ALA A 57 14.59 -5.66 -5.25
C ALA A 57 13.66 -6.76 -4.69
N VAL A 58 12.34 -6.65 -4.84
CA VAL A 58 11.37 -7.61 -4.28
C VAL A 58 10.40 -8.12 -5.33
N GLU A 59 10.11 -9.42 -5.25
CA GLU A 59 9.16 -10.11 -6.10
C GLU A 59 7.89 -10.50 -5.34
N ARG A 60 6.86 -10.91 -6.07
CA ARG A 60 5.61 -11.41 -5.46
C ARG A 60 5.88 -12.65 -4.63
N GLY A 61 5.40 -12.64 -3.39
CA GLY A 61 5.57 -13.72 -2.42
C GLY A 61 6.81 -13.55 -1.54
N ASP A 62 7.68 -12.58 -1.84
CA ASP A 62 8.81 -12.29 -0.97
C ASP A 62 8.34 -11.76 0.39
N PRO A 63 9.06 -12.10 1.48
CA PRO A 63 8.85 -11.47 2.77
C PRO A 63 8.97 -9.95 2.66
N PHE A 64 8.01 -9.24 3.25
CA PHE A 64 7.96 -7.78 3.21
C PHE A 64 7.71 -7.23 4.63
N PRO A 65 8.47 -6.22 5.08
CA PRO A 65 8.20 -5.58 6.35
C PRO A 65 6.90 -4.78 6.27
N SER A 66 5.89 -5.17 7.05
CA SER A 66 4.65 -4.41 7.19
C SER A 66 4.90 -3.02 7.82
N HIS A 67 3.88 -2.18 7.83
CA HIS A 67 3.89 -0.84 8.44
C HIS A 67 3.97 -0.84 9.97
N ASP A 68 3.72 -1.98 10.60
CA ASP A 68 3.71 -2.24 12.04
C ASP A 68 4.73 -3.33 12.43
N ASP A 69 5.72 -3.59 11.56
CA ASP A 69 6.73 -4.64 11.70
C ASP A 69 6.18 -6.08 11.78
N SER A 70 4.88 -6.28 11.53
CA SER A 70 4.33 -7.63 11.43
C SER A 70 4.82 -8.35 10.16
N PRO A 71 4.90 -9.69 10.19
CA PRO A 71 5.20 -10.46 8.99
C PRO A 71 4.17 -10.22 7.89
N ALA A 72 4.66 -9.83 6.72
CA ALA A 72 3.85 -9.70 5.52
C ALA A 72 4.60 -10.27 4.31
N GLU A 73 3.88 -10.39 3.21
CA GLU A 73 4.44 -10.77 1.92
C GLU A 73 4.03 -9.79 0.83
N VAL A 74 4.91 -9.60 -0.16
CA VAL A 74 4.62 -8.78 -1.33
C VAL A 74 3.52 -9.44 -2.15
N VAL A 75 2.46 -8.69 -2.42
CA VAL A 75 1.40 -9.10 -3.32
C VAL A 75 1.71 -8.64 -4.73
N ARG A 76 2.06 -7.35 -4.89
CA ARG A 76 2.33 -6.75 -6.20
C ARG A 76 2.94 -5.36 -6.08
N GLN A 77 3.64 -4.93 -7.12
CA GLN A 77 3.97 -3.53 -7.37
C GLN A 77 2.82 -2.79 -8.10
N GLY A 78 2.67 -1.53 -7.76
CA GLY A 78 1.60 -0.64 -8.18
C GLY A 78 2.05 0.45 -9.15
N ASP A 79 1.29 1.54 -9.18
CA ASP A 79 1.65 2.73 -9.94
C ASP A 79 2.80 3.47 -9.26
N GLU A 80 3.63 4.14 -10.07
CA GLU A 80 4.59 5.12 -9.57
C GLU A 80 3.85 6.31 -8.94
N ARG A 81 4.41 6.81 -7.85
CA ARG A 81 3.95 7.98 -7.10
C ARG A 81 5.13 8.88 -6.79
N GLN A 82 4.85 10.10 -6.34
CA GLN A 82 5.91 10.97 -5.85
C GLN A 82 6.65 10.28 -4.70
N GLY A 83 7.95 10.02 -4.90
CA GLY A 83 8.80 9.34 -3.92
C GLY A 83 9.02 7.84 -4.15
N GLY A 84 8.37 7.22 -5.15
CA GLY A 84 8.68 5.84 -5.53
C GLY A 84 7.50 5.04 -6.06
N VAL A 85 7.45 3.74 -5.76
CA VAL A 85 6.45 2.80 -6.28
C VAL A 85 5.48 2.41 -5.17
N LEU A 86 4.19 2.34 -5.49
CA LEU A 86 3.19 1.83 -4.56
C LEU A 86 3.35 0.30 -4.40
N MET A 87 3.80 -0.18 -3.25
CA MET A 87 3.93 -1.60 -2.95
C MET A 87 2.66 -2.11 -2.25
N TYR A 88 2.05 -3.18 -2.77
CA TYR A 88 0.95 -3.90 -2.13
C TYR A 88 1.48 -5.11 -1.38
N TYR A 89 1.04 -5.30 -0.15
CA TYR A 89 1.43 -6.41 0.70
C TYR A 89 0.24 -6.91 1.53
N ARG A 90 0.34 -8.15 2.04
CA ARG A 90 -0.65 -8.74 2.96
C ARG A 90 0.03 -9.35 4.18
N PRO A 91 -0.58 -9.26 5.38
CA PRO A 91 -0.08 -9.97 6.55
C PRO A 91 -0.10 -11.48 6.32
N THR A 92 0.88 -12.18 6.90
CA THR A 92 1.00 -13.65 6.82
C THR A 92 0.68 -14.36 8.14
N ALA A 93 0.33 -13.59 9.18
CA ALA A 93 -0.06 -14.06 10.51
C ALA A 93 -1.57 -13.98 10.75
#